data_AF-A0A932Z548-F1
#
_entry.id   AF-A0A932Z548-F1
#
_cell.length_a   1.000
_cell.length_b   1.000
_cell.length_c   1.000
_cell.angle_alpha   90.00
_cell.angle_beta   90.00
_cell.angle_gamma   90.00
#
_symmetry.space_group_name_H-M   'P 1'
#
loop_
_entity.id
_entity.type
_entity.pdbx_description
1 polymer ?
#
loop_
_entity_poly.entity_id
_entity_poly.type
_entity_poly.pdbx_seq_one_letter_code
_entity_poly.pdbx_strand_id
1 'polypeptide(L)'
;MTTRPPRKLTAQEVQLLARVGGIEIPPDRLERLAAQVSGMFQLLDQLDPKELQDVEPATVFSLPLEPGAPEKRPQSRAKTRSPRAAR
;
A
#
# COMPACT_ATOMS: atom_id res chain seq x y z
N MET A 1 -19.97 -8.36 -2.70
CA MET A 1 -18.77 -8.12 -3.53
C MET A 1 -18.86 -6.71 -4.05
N THR A 2 -18.17 -5.75 -3.44
CA THR A 2 -18.09 -4.38 -3.97
C THR A 2 -16.97 -4.37 -4.98
N THR A 3 -17.31 -4.57 -6.25
CA THR A 3 -16.38 -4.38 -7.36
C THR A 3 -15.99 -2.90 -7.40
N ARG A 4 -14.77 -2.58 -6.98
CA ARG A 4 -14.25 -1.22 -7.20
C ARG A 4 -14.21 -0.98 -8.71
N PRO A 5 -14.67 0.18 -9.20
CA PRO A 5 -14.60 0.49 -10.61
C PRO A 5 -13.13 0.46 -11.07
N PRO A 6 -12.84 -0.06 -12.28
CA PRO A 6 -11.48 -0.19 -12.77
C PRO A 6 -10.81 1.18 -12.81
N ARG A 7 -9.69 1.32 -12.11
CA ARG A 7 -8.91 2.56 -12.12
C ARG A 7 -8.30 2.77 -13.50
N LYS A 8 -8.59 3.92 -14.10
CA LYS A 8 -7.94 4.40 -15.32
C LYS A 8 -7.15 5.65 -14.97
N LEU A 9 -5.84 5.59 -15.18
CA LEU A 9 -4.96 6.73 -15.04
C LEU A 9 -4.93 7.54 -16.34
N THR A 10 -4.86 8.84 -16.18
CA THR A 10 -4.60 9.84 -17.21
C THR A 10 -3.09 10.10 -17.35
N ALA A 11 -2.68 10.66 -18.48
CA ALA A 11 -1.29 11.10 -18.69
C ALA A 11 -0.80 12.09 -17.61
N GLN A 12 -1.68 12.97 -17.12
CA GLN A 12 -1.34 13.93 -16.06
C GLN A 12 -1.05 13.24 -14.73
N GLU A 13 -1.85 12.22 -14.36
CA GLU A 13 -1.61 11.45 -13.14
C GLU A 13 -0.31 10.65 -13.22
N VAL A 14 0.00 10.07 -14.38
CA VAL A 14 1.30 9.41 -14.60
C VAL A 14 2.44 10.39 -14.46
N GLN A 15 2.32 11.60 -15.04
CA GLN A 15 3.34 12.63 -14.91
C GLN A 15 3.55 13.05 -13.45
N LEU A 16 2.46 13.16 -12.68
CA LEU A 16 2.53 13.46 -11.25
C LEU A 16 3.26 12.35 -10.47
N LEU A 17 2.88 11.10 -10.69
CA LEU A 17 3.54 9.95 -10.04
C LEU A 17 5.03 9.87 -10.38
N ALA A 18 5.37 10.15 -11.63
CA ALA A 18 6.76 10.20 -12.09
C ALA A 18 7.57 11.27 -11.34
N ARG A 19 7.00 12.47 -11.16
CA ARG A 19 7.64 13.55 -10.39
C ARG A 19 7.87 13.14 -8.93
N VAL A 20 6.92 12.48 -8.29
CA VAL A 20 7.08 11.98 -6.91
C VAL A 20 8.21 10.94 -6.83
N GLY A 21 8.35 10.10 -7.85
CA GLY A 21 9.45 9.13 -7.96
C GLY A 21 10.79 9.71 -8.43
N GLY A 22 10.86 11.00 -8.74
CA GLY A 22 12.05 11.62 -9.33
C GLY A 22 12.40 11.13 -10.75
N ILE A 23 11.40 10.61 -11.47
CA ILE A 23 11.55 10.06 -12.82
C ILE A 23 11.07 11.10 -13.84
N GLU A 24 11.92 11.41 -14.82
CA GLU A 24 11.53 12.23 -15.95
C GLU A 24 10.96 11.36 -17.08
N ILE A 25 9.74 11.65 -17.50
CA ILE A 25 9.04 10.91 -18.56
C ILE A 25 8.82 11.86 -19.74
N PRO A 26 9.35 11.53 -20.94
CA PRO A 26 9.06 12.27 -22.15
C PRO A 26 7.56 12.32 -22.47
N PRO A 27 7.02 13.47 -22.91
CA PRO A 27 5.58 13.68 -23.07
C PRO A 27 4.95 12.75 -24.10
N ASP A 28 5.70 12.36 -25.15
CA ASP A 28 5.29 11.40 -26.18
C ASP A 28 5.01 9.99 -25.62
N ARG A 29 5.55 9.66 -24.44
CA ARG A 29 5.38 8.35 -23.81
C ARG A 29 4.28 8.32 -22.75
N LEU A 30 3.78 9.47 -22.31
CA LEU A 30 2.85 9.56 -21.17
C LEU A 30 1.54 8.79 -21.41
N GLU A 31 0.93 8.97 -22.58
CA GLU A 31 -0.34 8.29 -22.91
C GLU A 31 -0.18 6.76 -22.96
N ARG A 32 0.91 6.28 -23.55
CA ARG A 32 1.21 4.84 -23.60
C ARG A 32 1.44 4.28 -22.20
N LEU A 33 2.20 4.99 -21.37
CA LEU A 33 2.45 4.59 -19.99
C LEU A 33 1.18 4.62 -19.15
N ALA A 34 0.30 5.60 -19.33
CA ALA A 34 -0.99 5.67 -18.66
C ALA A 34 -1.85 4.43 -18.95
N ALA A 35 -1.90 3.98 -20.20
CA ALA A 35 -2.57 2.74 -20.56
C ALA A 35 -1.94 1.51 -19.87
N GLN A 36 -0.61 1.41 -19.86
CA GLN A 36 0.10 0.29 -19.25
C GLN A 36 -0.10 0.21 -17.73
N VAL A 37 0.09 1.33 -17.02
CA VAL A 37 -0.07 1.39 -15.57
C VAL A 37 -1.54 1.17 -15.16
N SER A 38 -2.49 1.66 -15.95
CA SER A 38 -3.92 1.36 -15.75
C SER A 38 -4.19 -0.15 -15.83
N GLY A 39 -3.58 -0.86 -16.78
CA GLY A 39 -3.69 -2.31 -16.88
C GLY A 39 -3.12 -3.03 -15.65
N MET A 40 -1.98 -2.57 -15.13
CA MET A 40 -1.40 -3.11 -13.89
C MET A 40 -2.32 -2.90 -12.69
N PHE A 41 -2.93 -1.72 -12.54
CA PHE A 41 -3.88 -1.46 -11.45
C PHE A 41 -5.13 -2.34 -11.55
N GLN A 42 -5.62 -2.61 -12.75
CA GLN A 42 -6.74 -3.53 -12.94
C GLN A 42 -6.40 -4.96 -12.50
N LEU A 43 -5.16 -5.41 -12.69
CA LEU A 43 -4.71 -6.70 -12.17
C LEU A 43 -4.61 -6.69 -10.64
N LEU A 44 -4.08 -5.61 -10.05
CA LEU A 44 -3.99 -5.46 -8.59
C LEU A 44 -5.37 -5.36 -7.93
N ASP A 45 -6.35 -4.76 -8.60
CA ASP A 45 -7.74 -4.66 -8.12
C ASP A 45 -8.44 -6.04 -8.06
N GLN A 46 -7.88 -7.08 -8.70
CA GLN A 46 -8.38 -8.46 -8.62
C GLN A 46 -7.82 -9.25 -7.42
N LEU A 47 -6.82 -8.71 -6.70
CA LEU A 47 -6.28 -9.37 -5.52
C LEU A 47 -7.36 -9.42 -4.42
N ASP A 48 -7.59 -10.62 -3.86
CA ASP A 48 -8.66 -10.84 -2.88
C ASP A 48 -8.31 -10.14 -1.54
N PRO A 49 -9.09 -9.14 -1.10
CA PRO A 49 -8.86 -8.47 0.17
C PRO A 49 -9.17 -9.35 1.39
N LYS A 50 -9.82 -10.51 1.22
CA LYS A 50 -10.21 -11.38 2.35
C LYS A 50 -9.03 -12.02 3.08
N GLU A 51 -7.90 -12.25 2.41
CA GLU A 51 -6.74 -12.88 3.04
C GLU A 51 -6.01 -11.97 4.04
N LEU A 52 -6.35 -10.68 4.10
CA LEU A 52 -5.62 -9.68 4.88
C LEU A 52 -6.35 -9.21 6.15
N GLN A 53 -7.54 -9.74 6.44
CA GLN A 53 -8.42 -9.17 7.49
C GLN A 53 -7.88 -9.30 8.92
N ASP A 54 -6.94 -10.21 9.18
CA ASP A 54 -6.37 -10.45 10.51
C ASP A 54 -4.82 -10.56 10.51
N VAL A 55 -4.17 -10.05 9.46
CA VAL A 55 -2.71 -10.12 9.31
C VAL A 55 -2.11 -8.74 9.60
N GLU A 56 -1.26 -8.65 10.62
CA GLU A 56 -0.46 -7.43 10.85
C GLU A 56 0.44 -7.20 9.63
N PRO A 57 0.56 -5.95 9.13
CA PRO A 57 1.46 -5.66 8.02
C PRO A 57 2.88 -6.07 8.36
N ALA A 58 3.55 -6.78 7.46
CA ALA A 58 4.94 -7.19 7.66
C ALA A 58 5.90 -6.00 7.90
N THR A 59 5.54 -4.81 7.41
CA THR A 59 6.25 -3.56 7.69
C THR A 59 5.23 -2.41 7.71
N VAL A 60 5.35 -1.55 8.72
CA VAL A 60 4.56 -0.31 8.83
C VAL A 60 5.49 0.86 8.61
N PHE A 61 5.32 1.59 7.50
CA PHE A 61 6.03 2.84 7.28
C PHE A 61 5.27 3.96 7.98
N SER A 62 5.70 4.34 9.18
CA SER A 62 5.21 5.53 9.84
C SER A 62 5.91 6.75 9.24
N LEU A 63 5.16 7.63 8.59
CA LEU A 63 5.64 8.99 8.35
C LEU A 63 5.87 9.65 9.71
N PRO A 64 6.95 10.40 9.92
CA PRO A 64 7.14 11.14 11.16
C PRO A 64 5.93 12.04 11.36
N LEU A 65 5.19 11.79 12.43
CA LEU A 65 4.10 12.66 12.83
C LEU A 65 4.70 14.03 13.18
N GLU A 66 4.04 15.09 12.70
CA GLU A 66 4.28 16.47 13.11
C GLU A 66 4.61 16.57 14.62
N PRO A 67 5.56 17.41 15.04
CA PRO A 67 6.03 17.47 16.41
C PRO A 67 4.87 17.87 17.35
N GLY A 68 4.27 16.87 18.00
CA GLY A 68 3.13 17.05 18.90
C GLY A 68 2.03 15.98 18.84
N ALA A 69 2.06 15.04 17.88
CA ALA A 69 1.08 13.96 17.88
C ALA A 69 1.41 12.90 18.96
N PRO A 70 0.42 12.41 19.73
CA PRO A 70 0.66 11.42 20.77
C PRO A 70 1.16 10.10 20.14
N GLU A 71 2.37 9.71 20.51
CA GLU A 71 3.04 8.46 20.15
C GLU A 71 2.21 7.27 20.68
N LYS A 72 1.28 6.73 19.88
CA LYS A 72 0.60 5.47 20.21
C LYS A 72 1.58 4.33 19.98
N ARG A 73 2.42 4.04 20.98
CA ARG A 73 3.32 2.89 20.99
C ARG A 73 2.51 1.60 20.79
N PRO A 74 2.89 0.71 19.86
CA PRO A 74 2.27 -0.60 19.76
C PRO A 74 2.59 -1.37 21.03
N GLN A 75 1.56 -1.71 21.81
CA GLN A 75 1.71 -2.61 22.95
C GLN A 75 2.03 -4.01 22.41
N SER A 76 3.31 -4.36 22.40
CA SER A 76 3.76 -5.74 22.22
C SER A 76 3.11 -6.62 23.28
N ARG A 77 2.06 -7.34 22.91
CA ARG A 77 1.51 -8.43 23.72
C ARG A 77 2.38 -9.67 23.51
N ALA A 78 3.57 -9.65 24.11
CA ALA A 78 4.33 -10.86 24.35
C ALA A 78 3.52 -11.75 25.30
N LYS A 79 2.75 -12.69 24.75
CA LYS A 79 2.17 -13.80 25.54
C LYS A 79 3.31 -14.76 25.85
N THR A 80 3.98 -14.55 26.98
CA THR A 80 4.92 -15.49 27.58
C THR A 80 4.18 -16.80 27.85
N ARG A 81 4.43 -17.81 27.01
CA ARG A 81 3.89 -19.15 27.18
C ARG A 81 4.76 -19.86 28.22
N SER A 82 4.36 -19.81 29.49
CA SER A 82 5.01 -20.60 30.55
C SER A 82 4.76 -22.10 30.33
N PRO A 83 5.77 -22.98 30.40
CA PRO A 83 5.54 -24.42 30.35
C PRO A 83 5.09 -24.88 31.74
N ARG A 84 3.87 -25.41 31.86
CA ARG A 84 3.43 -26.06 33.09
C ARG A 84 3.99 -27.47 33.11
N ALA A 85 4.82 -27.72 34.11
CA ALA A 85 5.49 -28.99 34.39
C ALA A 85 4.50 -30.16 34.47
N ALA A 86 4.88 -31.27 33.87
CA ALA A 86 4.26 -32.57 34.04
C ALA A 86 4.52 -33.10 35.45
N ARG A 87 3.45 -33.51 36.15
CA ARG A 87 3.45 -34.54 37.18
C ARG A 87 2.13 -35.29 37.09
#